data_AF-A0A3S2URR8-F1
#
_entry.id   AF-A0A3S2URR8-F1
#
_cell.length_a   1.000
_cell.length_b   1.000
_cell.length_c   1.000
_cell.angle_alpha   90.00
_cell.angle_beta   90.00
_cell.angle_gamma   90.00
#
_symmetry.space_group_name_H-M   'P 1'
#
loop_
_entity.id
_entity.type
_entity.pdbx_description
1 polymer ?
#
loop_
_entity_poly.entity_id
_entity_poly.type
_entity_poly.pdbx_seq_one_letter_code
_entity_poly.pdbx_strand_id
1 'polypeptide(L)'
;MRRTKPAKPADRAARILLLASAVWLVGLRAYFALFRPPLLPEDVRFIGLSTANTALNSPGLGRWLRLVFIVLGGFIAASGFVTAYVALSLEQGASLAREALLAAAGSTGVGLMVVVNFVIGSDFHWLLIGPPLLWAAALACRWRARSPL
;
A
#
# COMPACT_ATOMS: atom_id res chain seq x y z
N MET A 1 17.13 -6.74 -33.51
CA MET A 1 17.13 -7.63 -32.33
C MET A 1 18.00 -7.03 -31.23
N ARG A 2 17.41 -6.48 -30.16
CA ARG A 2 18.18 -5.96 -29.01
C ARG A 2 18.53 -7.15 -28.12
N ARG A 3 19.79 -7.61 -28.17
CA ARG A 3 20.29 -8.76 -27.41
C ARG A 3 20.20 -8.41 -25.92
N THR A 4 19.27 -9.01 -25.18
CA THR A 4 19.17 -8.86 -23.73
C THR A 4 20.43 -9.47 -23.13
N LYS A 5 21.30 -8.65 -22.52
CA LYS A 5 22.43 -9.17 -21.74
C LYS A 5 21.86 -10.09 -20.66
N PRO A 6 22.43 -11.30 -20.45
CA PRO A 6 22.01 -12.15 -19.36
C PRO A 6 22.19 -11.40 -18.04
N ALA A 7 21.18 -11.44 -17.18
CA ALA A 7 21.22 -10.82 -15.86
C ALA A 7 22.40 -11.38 -15.06
N LYS A 8 23.12 -10.51 -14.33
CA LYS A 8 24.22 -10.98 -13.48
C LYS A 8 23.64 -11.88 -12.37
N PRO A 9 24.38 -12.88 -11.84
CA PRO A 9 23.90 -13.74 -10.76
C PRO A 9 23.38 -12.96 -9.54
N ALA A 10 24.04 -11.83 -9.22
CA ALA A 10 23.61 -10.92 -8.17
C ALA A 10 22.25 -10.26 -8.45
N ASP A 11 21.95 -9.89 -9.69
CA ASP A 11 20.67 -9.30 -10.09
C ASP A 11 19.53 -10.33 -9.93
N ARG A 12 19.81 -11.60 -10.22
CA ARG A 12 18.85 -12.69 -10.05
C ARG A 12 18.54 -12.93 -8.56
N ALA A 13 19.56 -12.97 -7.72
CA ALA A 13 19.38 -13.12 -6.27
C ALA A 13 18.62 -11.94 -5.67
N ALA A 14 19.01 -10.71 -6.02
CA ALA A 14 18.33 -9.49 -5.57
C ALA A 14 16.85 -9.49 -5.98
N ARG A 15 16.54 -9.87 -7.23
CA ARG A 15 15.16 -9.98 -7.71
C ARG A 15 14.33 -10.95 -6.87
N ILE A 16 14.86 -12.15 -6.59
CA ILE A 16 14.16 -13.16 -5.80
C ILE A 16 13.86 -12.63 -4.40
N LEU A 17 14.85 -12.02 -3.73
CA LEU A 17 14.68 -11.47 -2.38
C LEU A 17 13.68 -10.31 -2.34
N LEU A 18 13.66 -9.45 -3.36
CA LEU A 18 12.68 -8.37 -3.47
C LEU A 18 11.27 -8.91 -3.72
N LEU A 19 11.11 -9.92 -4.59
CA LEU A 19 9.80 -10.55 -4.82
C LEU A 19 9.28 -11.28 -3.58
N ALA A 20 10.15 -11.99 -2.85
CA ALA A 20 9.80 -12.63 -1.58
C ALA A 20 9.35 -11.59 -0.55
N SER A 21 10.11 -10.49 -0.43
CA SER A 21 9.73 -9.35 0.44
C SER A 21 8.40 -8.73 0.03
N ALA A 22 8.14 -8.56 -1.27
CA ALA A 22 6.88 -8.03 -1.78
C ALA A 22 5.69 -8.93 -1.42
N VAL A 23 5.82 -10.24 -1.61
CA VAL A 23 4.80 -11.23 -1.23
C VAL A 23 4.54 -11.17 0.28
N TRP A 24 5.61 -11.10 1.08
CA TRP A 24 5.48 -10.98 2.54
C TRP A 24 4.71 -9.73 2.95
N LEU A 25 5.02 -8.56 2.37
CA LEU A 25 4.34 -7.30 2.66
C LEU A 25 2.86 -7.35 2.27
N VAL A 26 2.53 -7.88 1.09
CA VAL A 26 1.14 -8.03 0.66
C VAL A 26 0.38 -9.02 1.58
N GLY A 27 1.03 -10.09 2.01
CA GLY A 27 0.49 -11.01 3.01
C GLY A 27 0.24 -10.34 4.38
N LEU A 28 1.17 -9.49 4.81
CA LEU A 28 1.04 -8.75 6.07
C LEU A 28 -0.17 -7.81 6.06
N ARG A 29 -0.49 -7.16 4.92
CA ARG A 29 -1.75 -6.42 4.78
C ARG A 29 -2.96 -7.31 5.08
N ALA A 30 -3.00 -8.52 4.51
CA ALA A 30 -4.13 -9.42 4.70
C ALA A 30 -4.28 -9.80 6.19
N TYR A 31 -3.16 -10.02 6.88
CA TYR A 31 -3.13 -10.24 8.32
C TYR A 31 -3.77 -9.08 9.11
N PHE A 32 -3.33 -7.84 8.86
CA PHE A 32 -3.86 -6.66 9.54
C PHE A 32 -5.34 -6.37 9.22
N ALA A 33 -5.78 -6.68 8.00
CA ALA A 33 -7.15 -6.40 7.56
C ALA A 33 -8.17 -7.44 8.06
N LEU A 34 -7.79 -8.72 8.09
CA LEU A 34 -8.72 -9.84 8.34
C LEU A 34 -8.60 -10.41 9.75
N PHE A 35 -7.38 -10.51 10.28
CA PHE A 35 -7.11 -11.31 11.48
C PHE A 35 -6.82 -10.46 12.71
N ARG A 36 -6.17 -9.29 12.56
CA ARG A 36 -5.80 -8.46 13.71
C ARG A 36 -7.04 -7.76 14.30
N PRO A 37 -7.38 -7.97 15.58
CA PRO A 37 -8.37 -7.17 16.27
C PRO A 37 -7.95 -5.68 16.32
N PRO A 38 -8.91 -4.73 16.29
CA PRO A 38 -8.59 -3.30 16.40
C PRO A 38 -7.95 -2.89 17.74
N LEU A 39 -8.25 -3.61 18.82
CA LEU A 39 -7.69 -3.36 20.14
C LEU A 39 -7.25 -4.69 20.74
N LEU A 40 -5.94 -4.84 20.94
CA LEU A 40 -5.39 -5.95 21.70
C LEU A 40 -5.37 -5.61 23.20
N PRO A 41 -5.39 -6.61 24.11
CA PRO A 41 -5.27 -6.36 25.54
C PRO A 41 -4.00 -5.58 25.91
N GLU A 42 -2.88 -5.84 25.23
CA GLU A 42 -1.64 -5.07 25.33
C GLU A 42 -1.80 -3.63 24.85
N ASP A 43 -2.55 -3.37 23.77
CA ASP A 43 -2.80 -2.01 23.26
C ASP A 43 -3.56 -1.20 24.32
N VAL A 44 -4.61 -1.78 24.92
CA VAL A 44 -5.43 -1.16 25.98
C VAL A 44 -4.61 -0.84 27.23
N ARG A 45 -3.76 -1.78 27.67
CA ARG A 45 -2.84 -1.55 28.80
C ARG A 45 -1.82 -0.46 28.50
N PHE A 46 -1.26 -0.45 27.29
CA PHE A 46 -0.24 0.52 26.89
C PHE A 46 -0.77 1.95 26.88
N ILE A 47 -1.99 2.18 26.39
CA ILE A 47 -2.63 3.50 26.39
C ILE A 47 -3.29 3.88 27.72
N GLY A 48 -3.14 3.04 28.76
CA GLY A 48 -3.62 3.32 30.12
C GLY A 48 -5.14 3.20 30.29
N LEU A 49 -5.84 2.49 29.41
CA LEU A 49 -7.28 2.28 29.53
C LEU A 49 -7.59 0.99 30.32
N SER A 50 -8.75 0.97 30.99
CA SER A 50 -9.37 -0.26 31.50
C SER A 50 -10.41 -0.75 30.48
N THR A 51 -10.46 -2.06 30.23
CA THR A 51 -11.37 -2.68 29.25
C THR A 51 -12.85 -2.34 29.50
N ALA A 52 -13.25 -2.21 30.78
CA ALA A 52 -14.59 -1.78 31.17
C ALA A 52 -14.87 -0.29 30.84
N ASN A 53 -13.87 0.58 30.96
CA ASN A 53 -14.01 2.01 30.70
C ASN A 53 -13.98 2.35 29.21
N THR A 54 -13.28 1.58 28.36
CA THR A 54 -13.17 1.89 26.93
C THR A 54 -14.48 1.68 26.17
N ALA A 55 -15.19 0.58 26.44
CA ALA A 55 -16.45 0.26 25.74
C ALA A 55 -17.58 1.23 26.11
N LEU A 56 -17.59 1.72 27.35
CA LEU A 56 -18.60 2.64 27.86
C LEU A 56 -18.35 4.10 27.43
N ASN A 57 -17.08 4.55 27.40
CA ASN A 57 -16.77 5.96 27.17
C ASN A 57 -16.43 6.29 25.71
N SER A 58 -16.00 5.32 24.90
CA SER A 58 -15.53 5.57 23.53
C SER A 58 -15.95 4.48 22.53
N PRO A 59 -17.26 4.27 22.31
CA PRO A 59 -17.76 3.22 21.40
C PRO A 59 -17.25 3.35 19.95
N GLY A 60 -16.88 4.57 19.52
CA GLY A 60 -16.32 4.83 18.19
C GLY A 60 -14.86 4.41 18.00
N LEU A 61 -14.11 4.18 19.08
CA LEU A 61 -12.65 3.96 19.02
C LEU A 61 -12.28 2.70 18.23
N GLY A 62 -12.97 1.59 18.48
CA GLY A 62 -12.70 0.33 17.77
C GLY A 62 -12.98 0.42 16.27
N ARG A 63 -14.04 1.15 15.88
CA ARG A 63 -14.39 1.39 14.46
C ARG A 63 -13.34 2.26 13.79
N TRP A 64 -12.92 3.34 14.45
CA TRP A 64 -11.87 4.21 13.95
C TRP A 64 -10.53 3.48 13.81
N LEU A 65 -10.10 2.72 14.82
CA LEU A 65 -8.87 1.92 14.76
C LEU A 65 -8.90 0.88 13.64
N ARG A 66 -10.06 0.25 13.40
CA ARG A 66 -10.22 -0.65 12.25
C ARG A 66 -9.93 0.07 10.92
N LEU A 67 -10.43 1.29 10.75
CA LEU A 67 -10.14 2.11 9.57
C LEU A 67 -8.66 2.50 9.49
N VAL A 68 -8.03 2.84 10.62
CA VAL A 68 -6.58 3.10 10.68
C VAL A 68 -5.78 1.87 10.23
N PHE A 69 -6.12 0.66 10.69
CA PHE A 69 -5.45 -0.57 10.25
C PHE A 69 -5.70 -0.90 8.78
N ILE A 70 -6.88 -0.56 8.25
CA ILE A 70 -7.16 -0.68 6.81
C ILE A 70 -6.22 0.23 6.01
N VAL A 71 -6.06 1.50 6.41
CA VAL A 71 -5.13 2.43 5.74
C VAL A 71 -3.68 1.98 5.89
N LEU A 72 -3.25 1.62 7.11
CA LEU A 72 -1.90 1.13 7.37
C LEU A 72 -1.60 -0.13 6.55
N GLY A 73 -2.52 -1.10 6.53
CA GLY A 73 -2.42 -2.30 5.70
C GLY A 73 -2.35 -1.95 4.21
N GLY A 74 -3.13 -0.96 3.76
CA GLY A 74 -3.06 -0.41 2.40
C GLY A 74 -1.66 0.10 2.05
N PHE A 75 -1.04 0.90 2.94
CA PHE A 75 0.34 1.37 2.79
C PHE A 75 1.36 0.24 2.78
N ILE A 76 1.22 -0.77 3.65
CA ILE A 76 2.10 -1.94 3.67
C ILE A 76 2.04 -2.67 2.32
N ALA A 77 0.84 -2.89 1.76
CA ALA A 77 0.72 -3.50 0.44
C ALA A 77 1.24 -2.60 -0.69
N ALA A 78 1.03 -1.28 -0.62
CA ALA A 78 1.59 -0.35 -1.58
C ALA A 78 3.12 -0.44 -1.62
N SER A 79 3.76 -0.51 -0.45
CA SER A 79 5.20 -0.78 -0.34
C SER A 79 5.57 -2.10 -1.01
N GLY A 80 4.82 -3.19 -0.77
CA GLY A 80 5.02 -4.47 -1.45
C GLY A 80 4.92 -4.36 -2.98
N PHE A 81 3.93 -3.63 -3.51
CA PHE A 81 3.79 -3.41 -4.94
C PHE A 81 4.94 -2.60 -5.54
N VAL A 82 5.42 -1.57 -4.84
CA VAL A 82 6.62 -0.82 -5.24
C VAL A 82 7.86 -1.71 -5.19
N THR A 83 8.03 -2.55 -4.17
CA THR A 83 9.12 -3.52 -4.08
C THR A 83 9.11 -4.51 -5.24
N ALA A 84 7.93 -5.04 -5.61
CA ALA A 84 7.76 -5.89 -6.78
C ALA A 84 8.07 -5.12 -8.08
N TYR A 85 7.65 -3.86 -8.18
CA TYR A 85 7.98 -3.01 -9.33
C TYR A 85 9.49 -2.84 -9.49
N VAL A 86 10.22 -2.60 -8.40
CA VAL A 86 11.69 -2.52 -8.40
C VAL A 86 12.29 -3.83 -8.86
N ALA A 87 11.82 -4.98 -8.33
CA ALA A 87 12.30 -6.30 -8.72
C ALA A 87 12.12 -6.58 -10.22
N LEU A 88 10.96 -6.22 -10.78
CA LEU A 88 10.68 -6.38 -12.21
C LEU A 88 11.39 -5.35 -13.08
N SER A 89 11.84 -4.23 -12.51
CA SER A 89 12.60 -3.19 -13.23
C SER A 89 14.07 -3.54 -13.40
N LEU A 90 14.56 -4.58 -12.71
CA LEU A 90 15.88 -5.17 -12.98
C LEU A 90 15.95 -5.83 -14.37
N GLU A 91 14.80 -6.17 -14.95
CA GLU A 91 14.72 -6.67 -16.33
C GLU A 91 14.46 -5.54 -17.34
N GLN A 92 15.10 -5.66 -18.52
CA GLN A 92 14.89 -4.73 -19.62
C GLN A 92 13.58 -5.01 -20.37
N GLY A 93 12.96 -3.95 -20.90
CA GLY A 93 11.73 -4.02 -21.70
C GLY A 93 10.59 -3.25 -21.06
N ALA A 94 9.48 -3.10 -21.77
CA ALA A 94 8.22 -2.63 -21.18
C ALA A 94 7.45 -3.82 -20.60
N SER A 95 6.67 -3.60 -19.54
CA SER A 95 5.81 -4.64 -18.96
C SER A 95 4.52 -4.00 -18.47
N LEU A 96 3.38 -4.60 -18.84
CA LEU A 96 2.07 -4.25 -18.30
C LEU A 96 1.99 -4.54 -16.80
N ALA A 97 2.62 -5.63 -16.33
CA ALA A 97 2.66 -5.97 -14.92
C ALA A 97 3.31 -4.86 -14.07
N ARG A 98 4.38 -4.22 -14.58
CA ARG A 98 5.01 -3.08 -13.89
C ARG A 98 4.08 -1.87 -13.76
N GLU A 99 3.30 -1.54 -14.78
CA GLU A 99 2.33 -0.44 -14.67
C GLU A 99 1.18 -0.80 -13.73
N ALA A 100 0.69 -2.04 -13.80
CA ALA A 100 -0.34 -2.52 -12.89
C ALA A 100 0.11 -2.44 -11.43
N LEU A 101 1.39 -2.74 -11.13
CA LEU A 101 1.95 -2.59 -9.79
C LEU A 101 2.02 -1.14 -9.33
N LEU A 102 2.41 -0.20 -10.20
CA LEU A 102 2.42 1.24 -9.85
C LEU A 102 1.00 1.78 -9.63
N ALA A 103 0.04 1.35 -10.45
CA ALA A 103 -1.36 1.70 -10.28
C ALA A 103 -1.90 1.14 -8.96
N ALA A 104 -1.66 -0.14 -8.69
CA ALA A 104 -2.06 -0.79 -7.45
C ALA A 104 -1.45 -0.10 -6.23
N ALA A 105 -0.16 0.27 -6.27
CA ALA A 105 0.52 0.98 -5.19
C ALA A 105 -0.16 2.31 -4.84
N GLY A 106 -0.42 3.14 -5.86
CA GLY A 106 -1.09 4.43 -5.67
C GLY A 106 -2.51 4.26 -5.11
N SER A 107 -3.28 3.32 -5.66
CA SER A 107 -4.66 3.06 -5.24
C SER A 107 -4.73 2.51 -3.81
N THR A 108 -3.88 1.55 -3.43
CA THR A 108 -3.98 0.90 -2.12
C THR A 108 -3.29 1.67 -1.00
N GLY A 109 -2.29 2.49 -1.31
CA GLY A 109 -1.66 3.37 -0.34
C GLY A 109 -2.46 4.65 -0.16
N VAL A 110 -2.10 5.69 -0.92
CA VAL A 110 -2.66 7.02 -0.72
C VAL A 110 -4.11 7.12 -1.18
N GLY A 111 -4.53 6.40 -2.22
CA GLY A 111 -5.94 6.37 -2.66
C GLY A 111 -6.87 5.87 -1.55
N LEU A 112 -6.52 4.77 -0.89
CA LEU A 112 -7.27 4.25 0.25
C LEU A 112 -7.30 5.22 1.43
N MET A 113 -6.18 5.90 1.72
CA MET A 113 -6.11 6.92 2.75
C MET A 113 -7.11 8.05 2.50
N VAL A 114 -7.23 8.52 1.25
CA VAL A 114 -8.22 9.53 0.86
C VAL A 114 -9.63 9.03 1.13
N VAL A 115 -9.98 7.85 0.61
CA VAL A 115 -11.31 7.27 0.78
C VAL A 115 -11.69 7.18 2.27
N VAL A 116 -10.79 6.65 3.10
CA VAL A 116 -11.04 6.54 4.55
C VAL A 116 -11.19 7.92 5.21
N ASN A 117 -10.40 8.92 4.80
CA ASN A 117 -10.52 10.27 5.34
C ASN A 117 -11.85 10.94 4.99
N PHE A 118 -12.38 10.69 3.79
CA PHE A 118 -13.75 11.10 3.44
C PHE A 118 -14.80 10.37 4.28
N VAL A 119 -14.64 9.05 4.49
CA VAL A 119 -15.57 8.23 5.29
C VAL A 119 -15.67 8.71 6.74
N ILE A 120 -14.57 9.18 7.35
CA ILE A 120 -14.58 9.68 8.72
C ILE A 120 -14.94 11.18 8.83
N GLY A 121 -15.19 11.86 7.70
CA GLY A 121 -15.47 13.30 7.68
C GLY A 121 -14.30 14.16 8.16
N SER A 122 -13.07 13.79 7.79
CA SER A 122 -11.85 14.50 8.19
C SER A 122 -11.76 15.88 7.54
N ASP A 123 -11.52 16.94 8.32
CA ASP A 123 -11.34 18.31 7.78
C ASP A 123 -10.21 18.42 6.73
N PHE A 124 -9.30 17.44 6.70
CA PHE A 124 -8.18 17.36 5.77
C PHE A 124 -8.47 16.60 4.47
N HIS A 125 -9.68 16.05 4.27
CA HIS A 125 -9.95 15.16 3.12
C HIS A 125 -9.64 15.80 1.77
N TRP A 126 -9.80 17.13 1.64
CA TRP A 126 -9.52 17.86 0.40
C TRP A 126 -8.03 17.95 0.10
N LEU A 127 -7.23 18.24 1.14
CA LEU A 127 -5.77 18.29 1.01
C LEU A 127 -5.20 16.92 0.59
N LEU A 128 -5.78 15.84 1.12
CA LEU A 128 -5.31 14.47 0.86
C LEU A 128 -5.55 14.00 -0.58
N ILE A 129 -6.42 14.66 -1.35
CA ILE A 129 -6.64 14.34 -2.77
C ILE A 129 -5.42 14.71 -3.64
N GLY A 130 -4.59 15.66 -3.22
CA GLY A 130 -3.46 16.15 -4.02
C GLY A 130 -2.50 15.03 -4.49
N PRO A 131 -1.91 14.23 -3.58
CA PRO A 131 -0.99 13.17 -3.98
C PRO A 131 -1.55 12.10 -4.93
N PRO A 132 -2.77 11.53 -4.75
CA PRO A 132 -3.31 10.57 -5.71
C PRO A 132 -3.65 11.20 -7.06
N LEU A 133 -3.99 12.50 -7.13
CA LEU A 133 -4.12 13.20 -8.41
C LEU A 133 -2.78 13.30 -9.14
N LEU A 134 -1.71 13.69 -8.44
CA LEU A 134 -0.37 13.73 -9.01
C LEU A 134 0.08 12.34 -9.49
N TRP A 135 -0.23 11.30 -8.72
CA TRP A 135 0.08 9.91 -9.08
C TRP A 135 -0.70 9.47 -10.33
N ALA A 136 -2.00 9.76 -10.39
CA ALA A 136 -2.85 9.45 -11.55
C ALA A 136 -2.38 10.20 -12.81
N ALA A 137 -2.02 11.47 -12.66
CA ALA A 137 -1.45 12.27 -13.76
C ALA A 137 -0.13 11.66 -14.27
N ALA A 138 0.76 11.24 -13.37
CA ALA A 138 2.01 10.58 -13.74
C ALA A 138 1.76 9.27 -14.52
N LEU A 139 0.80 8.44 -14.09
CA LEU A 139 0.42 7.22 -14.81
C LEU A 139 -0.20 7.53 -16.18
N ALA A 140 -1.05 8.56 -16.28
CA ALA A 140 -1.63 8.98 -17.56
C ALA A 140 -0.57 9.47 -18.54
N CYS A 141 0.39 10.28 -18.08
CA CYS A 141 1.53 10.73 -18.89
C CYS A 141 2.38 9.54 -19.38
N ARG A 142 2.68 8.57 -18.50
CA ARG A 142 3.41 7.35 -18.88
C ARG A 142 2.65 6.50 -19.89
N TRP A 143 1.34 6.33 -19.71
CA TRP A 143 0.51 5.56 -20.61
C TRP A 143 0.42 6.19 -22.00
N ARG A 144 0.27 7.53 -22.07
CA ARG A 144 0.35 8.29 -23.33
C ARG A 144 1.69 8.11 -24.02
N ALA A 145 2.81 8.23 -23.31
CA ALA A 145 4.15 8.05 -23.88
C ALA A 145 4.40 6.64 -24.45
N ARG A 146 3.60 5.65 -24.06
CA ARG A 146 3.68 4.28 -24.59
C ARG A 146 2.80 4.02 -25.79
N SER A 147 1.77 4.82 -26.00
CA SER A 147 0.83 4.66 -27.11
C SER A 147 1.38 5.49 -28.29
N PRO A 148 1.99 4.87 -29.33
CA PRO A 148 2.32 5.62 -30.52
C PRO A 148 0.98 6.03 -31.16
N LEU A 149 0.72 7.32 -31.24
CA LEU A 149 -0.32 7.84 -32.13
C LEU A 149 0.08 7.53 -33.59
#